data_AF-A0A813FVA5-F1
#
_entry.id   AF-A0A813FVA5-F1
#
_cell.length_a   1.000
_cell.length_b   1.000
_cell.length_c   1.000
_cell.angle_alpha   90.00
_cell.angle_beta   90.00
_cell.angle_gamma   90.00
#
_symmetry.space_group_name_H-M   'P 1'
#
loop_
_entity.id
_entity.type
_entity.pdbx_description
1 polymer ?
#
loop_
_entity_poly.entity_id
_entity_poly.type
_entity_poly.pdbx_seq_one_letter_code
_entity_poly.pdbx_strand_id
1 'polypeptide(L)'
;MGFLSYRKGLPLTFRITLAPLFGKAIWGWFGDLLDSVSIVTIVCGLCTSLGLGAKQIVGGMQRLSWLKNDMTEQETTDSTSWCIAIITGFATLSVISGLNFGVKTISQTAFLLGNFLLLTVFFLDAPWYLLNVMVQSLGYHIQHFIEIGFYTDAFAQLAKGEGAPNDGLGADPAWMDWWTIFYWGWWISWAPFVGTFMARISRGRTIRNVLLYTLSVPFGYSILWFGTFGGAAIRMHRRATFLSDMGLQLHQDADFYLHTSSDFRPAGAGKCYSVPESLNHPDYAAAGAYVTDMKVSPVCAFSWKDDAGYWFDLMGQYHGMGPFLVVVSLITTVLYFVTSSDSGSLVVDLIANNGQESHKVQQVFWALTEGAVAIALLRAGGQESLKALQSISICAGLPFTVIIMLMCSALWRALKVDQQHMPARDQRVDWALPLYGGIFDILEFVLTLGKSGLPQSSTVRDFFLGLFAPPLLLWKALRGLAALQAQQPKGTSENSQPSTVLQDGFMVAACGLTYSAWILLHILTGAKVEGASGLWGIAWTAFVGFAVLVASVRHCVRAHFKIEGSGLEDLVAALFFWPQTLAQMVQQVSQEPSSKWVTTGEEQLKQVEKKEAKMDATI
;
A
#
# COMPACT_ATOMS: atom_id res chain seq x y z
N MET A 1 -5.17 5.53 -13.59
CA MET A 1 -6.07 4.76 -14.47
C MET A 1 -7.10 5.65 -15.16
N GLY A 2 -8.10 6.22 -14.46
CA GLY A 2 -9.19 6.99 -15.08
C GLY A 2 -8.76 8.11 -16.03
N PHE A 3 -7.68 8.83 -15.72
CA PHE A 3 -7.10 9.83 -16.63
C PHE A 3 -6.74 9.25 -18.00
N LEU A 4 -5.96 8.16 -18.03
CA LEU A 4 -5.49 7.55 -19.27
C LEU A 4 -6.61 6.86 -20.04
N SER A 5 -7.53 6.18 -19.35
CA SER A 5 -8.60 5.48 -20.04
C SER A 5 -9.64 6.44 -20.62
N TYR A 6 -10.13 7.42 -19.85
CA TYR A 6 -11.19 8.30 -20.32
C TYR A 6 -10.72 9.50 -21.14
N ARG A 7 -9.51 10.04 -20.88
CA ARG A 7 -8.98 11.19 -21.64
C ARG A 7 -8.14 10.76 -22.83
N LYS A 8 -7.42 9.63 -22.75
CA LYS A 8 -6.55 9.13 -23.83
C LYS A 8 -7.12 7.91 -24.55
N GLY A 9 -8.31 7.41 -24.17
CA GLY A 9 -8.98 6.31 -24.87
C GLY A 9 -8.30 4.95 -24.69
N LEU A 10 -7.48 4.78 -23.64
CA LEU A 10 -6.79 3.52 -23.37
C LEU A 10 -7.68 2.52 -22.60
N PRO A 11 -7.41 1.19 -22.70
CA PRO A 11 -8.20 0.20 -21.97
C PRO A 11 -8.13 0.41 -20.46
N LEU A 12 -9.16 -0.03 -19.73
CA LEU A 12 -9.26 0.14 -18.28
C LEU A 12 -8.52 -0.98 -17.53
N THR A 13 -7.20 -1.07 -17.73
CA THR A 13 -6.30 -2.07 -17.15
C THR A 13 -5.21 -1.43 -16.29
N PHE A 14 -4.51 -2.22 -15.46
CA PHE A 14 -3.42 -1.68 -14.63
C PHE A 14 -2.18 -1.37 -15.45
N ARG A 15 -1.83 -2.23 -16.42
CA ARG A 15 -0.67 -2.06 -17.28
C ARG A 15 -0.57 -0.66 -17.90
N ILE A 16 -1.70 -0.10 -18.35
CA ILE A 16 -1.71 1.21 -19.03
C ILE A 16 -1.30 2.36 -18.11
N THR A 17 -1.45 2.22 -16.80
CA THR A 17 -1.08 3.26 -15.83
C THR A 17 0.42 3.57 -15.85
N LEU A 18 1.21 2.60 -16.30
CA LEU A 18 2.65 2.68 -16.44
C LEU A 18 3.11 2.94 -17.89
N ALA A 19 2.19 3.09 -18.84
CA ALA A 19 2.50 3.45 -20.24
C ALA A 19 3.33 4.74 -20.38
N PRO A 20 3.10 5.82 -19.59
CA PRO A 20 3.95 7.02 -19.64
C PRO A 20 5.42 6.75 -19.27
N LEU A 21 5.68 5.71 -18.46
CA LEU A 21 7.00 5.35 -17.97
C LEU A 21 7.70 4.28 -18.80
N PHE A 22 6.98 3.26 -19.30
CA PHE A 22 7.56 2.13 -20.03
C PHE A 22 7.18 2.07 -21.52
N GLY A 23 6.26 2.92 -21.99
CA GLY A 23 5.94 3.04 -23.42
C GLY A 23 5.42 1.74 -24.02
N LYS A 24 6.07 1.25 -25.09
CA LYS A 24 5.63 0.06 -25.84
C LYS A 24 5.73 -1.25 -25.05
N ALA A 25 6.63 -1.35 -24.06
CA ALA A 25 6.81 -2.55 -23.25
C ALA A 25 5.55 -2.96 -22.47
N ILE A 26 4.65 -2.01 -22.20
CA ILE A 26 3.34 -2.26 -21.57
C ILE A 26 2.42 -3.13 -22.43
N TRP A 27 2.63 -3.21 -23.73
CA TRP A 27 1.81 -4.05 -24.62
C TRP A 27 2.35 -5.46 -24.79
N GLY A 28 3.53 -5.77 -24.22
CA GLY A 28 4.10 -7.12 -24.18
C GLY A 28 3.90 -7.81 -22.84
N TRP A 29 4.70 -8.85 -22.59
CA TRP A 29 4.66 -9.66 -21.36
C TRP A 29 4.80 -8.82 -20.07
N PHE A 30 5.53 -7.70 -20.13
CA PHE A 30 5.72 -6.86 -18.95
C PHE A 30 4.40 -6.24 -18.51
N GLY A 31 3.53 -5.86 -19.45
CA GLY A 31 2.16 -5.48 -19.15
C GLY A 31 1.31 -6.63 -18.62
N ASP A 32 1.47 -7.84 -19.17
CA ASP A 32 0.77 -9.04 -18.69
C ASP A 32 1.18 -9.39 -17.25
N LEU A 33 2.47 -9.24 -16.92
CA LEU A 33 2.99 -9.42 -15.57
C LEU A 33 2.39 -8.38 -14.63
N LEU A 34 2.32 -7.11 -15.03
CA LEU A 34 1.75 -6.04 -14.21
C LEU A 34 0.27 -6.30 -13.89
N ASP A 35 -0.53 -6.69 -14.89
CA ASP A 35 -1.94 -7.04 -14.66
C ASP A 35 -2.06 -8.31 -13.81
N SER A 36 -1.22 -9.33 -14.02
CA SER A 36 -1.21 -10.56 -13.22
C SER A 36 -0.87 -10.30 -11.75
N VAL A 37 0.18 -9.51 -11.49
CA VAL A 37 0.54 -9.08 -10.13
C VAL A 37 -0.62 -8.30 -9.51
N SER A 38 -1.26 -7.40 -10.27
CA SER A 38 -2.43 -6.64 -9.79
C SER A 38 -3.58 -7.57 -9.39
N ILE A 39 -3.89 -8.61 -10.19
CA ILE A 39 -4.93 -9.60 -9.89
C ILE A 39 -4.59 -10.38 -8.62
N VAL A 40 -3.37 -10.90 -8.51
CA VAL A 40 -2.91 -11.62 -7.30
C VAL A 40 -3.02 -10.74 -6.07
N THR A 41 -2.57 -9.48 -6.17
CA THR A 41 -2.63 -8.50 -5.10
C THR A 41 -4.08 -8.23 -4.64
N ILE A 42 -5.03 -8.07 -5.58
CA ILE A 42 -6.46 -7.92 -5.27
C ILE A 42 -6.98 -9.16 -4.53
N VAL A 43 -6.73 -10.36 -5.05
CA VAL A 43 -7.21 -11.62 -4.46
C VAL A 43 -6.68 -11.79 -3.04
N CYS A 44 -5.38 -11.56 -2.81
CA CYS A 44 -4.81 -11.61 -1.46
C CYS A 44 -5.47 -10.62 -0.50
N GLY A 45 -5.69 -9.38 -0.92
CA GLY A 45 -6.36 -8.37 -0.09
C GLY A 45 -7.83 -8.67 0.22
N LEU A 46 -8.58 -9.18 -0.77
CA LEU A 46 -9.97 -9.59 -0.58
C LEU A 46 -10.08 -10.80 0.36
N CYS A 47 -9.19 -11.78 0.21
CA CYS A 47 -9.16 -12.98 1.05
C CYS A 47 -8.88 -12.64 2.52
N THR A 48 -7.94 -11.72 2.80
CA THR A 48 -7.69 -11.24 4.17
C THR A 48 -8.95 -10.65 4.79
N SER A 49 -9.67 -9.82 4.04
CA SER A 49 -10.89 -9.16 4.51
C SER A 49 -12.00 -10.18 4.77
N LEU A 50 -12.20 -11.11 3.84
CA LEU A 50 -13.19 -12.18 3.94
C LEU A 50 -12.92 -13.11 5.12
N GLY A 51 -11.64 -13.42 5.38
CA GLY A 51 -11.22 -14.23 6.53
C GLY A 51 -11.44 -13.54 7.88
N LEU A 52 -11.05 -12.27 8.01
CA LEU A 52 -11.32 -11.47 9.22
C LEU A 52 -12.83 -11.32 9.45
N GLY A 53 -13.57 -11.07 8.37
CA GLY A 53 -15.03 -10.96 8.38
C GLY A 53 -15.75 -12.21 8.82
N ALA A 54 -15.36 -13.36 8.27
CA ALA A 54 -15.94 -14.65 8.62
C ALA A 54 -15.69 -14.99 10.09
N LYS A 55 -14.50 -14.67 10.63
CA LYS A 55 -14.22 -14.81 12.07
C LYS A 55 -15.14 -13.93 12.92
N GLN A 56 -15.34 -12.69 12.50
CA GLN A 56 -16.29 -11.79 13.16
C GLN A 56 -17.71 -12.38 13.14
N ILE A 57 -18.18 -12.90 12.00
CA ILE A 57 -19.50 -13.56 11.90
C ILE A 57 -19.62 -14.75 12.87
N VAL A 58 -18.60 -15.63 12.93
CA VAL A 58 -18.57 -16.75 13.88
C VAL A 58 -18.66 -16.24 15.33
N GLY A 59 -17.89 -15.20 15.67
CA GLY A 59 -17.95 -14.57 16.98
C GLY A 59 -19.35 -14.07 17.34
N GLY A 60 -20.05 -13.45 16.40
CA GLY A 60 -21.44 -13.00 16.60
C GLY A 60 -22.45 -14.14 16.71
N MET A 61 -22.27 -15.24 15.97
CA MET A 61 -23.10 -16.45 16.09
C MET A 61 -22.97 -17.10 17.48
N GLN A 62 -21.78 -17.05 18.09
CA GLN A 62 -21.58 -17.51 19.48
C GLN A 62 -22.40 -16.68 20.48
N ARG A 63 -22.47 -15.35 20.30
CA ARG A 63 -23.29 -14.45 21.15
C ARG A 63 -24.80 -14.68 21.03
N LEU A 64 -25.25 -15.26 19.92
CA LEU A 64 -26.65 -15.65 19.69
C LEU A 64 -26.95 -17.09 20.08
N SER A 65 -26.00 -17.81 20.69
CA SER A 65 -26.18 -19.21 21.05
C SER A 65 -26.31 -20.15 19.84
N TRP A 66 -26.01 -19.69 18.63
CA TRP A 66 -26.13 -20.50 17.40
C TRP A 66 -24.95 -21.45 17.22
N LEU A 67 -23.80 -21.10 17.81
CA LEU A 67 -22.61 -21.94 17.87
C LEU A 67 -22.20 -22.16 19.33
N LYS A 68 -21.40 -23.21 19.56
CA LYS A 68 -20.83 -23.50 20.88
C LYS A 68 -19.87 -22.39 21.30
N ASN A 69 -19.74 -22.17 22.61
CA ASN A 69 -18.82 -21.19 23.17
C ASN A 69 -17.39 -21.73 23.23
N ASP A 70 -17.25 -22.93 23.78
CA ASP A 70 -15.96 -23.62 23.91
C ASP A 70 -15.67 -24.42 22.65
N MET A 71 -15.59 -23.72 21.52
CA MET A 71 -15.17 -24.31 20.26
C MET A 71 -13.67 -24.59 20.31
N THR A 72 -13.30 -25.80 19.94
CA THR A 72 -11.91 -26.08 19.59
C THR A 72 -11.50 -25.21 18.42
N GLU A 73 -10.21 -24.94 18.31
CA GLU A 73 -9.67 -24.12 17.24
C GLU A 73 -9.99 -24.69 15.84
N GLN A 74 -10.03 -26.02 15.72
CA GLN A 74 -10.44 -26.70 14.50
C GLN A 74 -11.93 -26.44 14.19
N GLU A 75 -12.82 -26.55 15.18
CA GLU A 75 -14.24 -26.22 15.00
C GLU A 75 -14.45 -24.74 14.60
N THR A 76 -13.64 -23.83 15.15
CA THR A 76 -13.66 -22.40 14.79
C THR A 76 -13.21 -22.20 13.34
N THR A 77 -12.14 -22.86 12.94
CA THR A 77 -11.61 -22.81 11.57
C THR A 77 -12.62 -23.39 10.56
N ASP A 78 -13.26 -24.51 10.90
CA ASP A 78 -14.27 -25.13 10.06
C ASP A 78 -15.54 -24.28 9.97
N SER A 79 -16.01 -23.70 11.08
CA SER A 79 -17.17 -22.80 11.08
C SER A 79 -16.89 -21.53 10.28
N THR A 80 -15.67 -20.98 10.39
CA THR A 80 -15.25 -19.83 9.59
C THR A 80 -15.19 -20.18 8.11
N SER A 81 -14.68 -21.38 7.76
CA SER A 81 -14.64 -21.87 6.37
C SER A 81 -16.04 -22.01 5.77
N TRP A 82 -17.01 -22.52 6.54
CA TRP A 82 -18.40 -22.59 6.13
C TRP A 82 -19.04 -21.21 5.92
N CYS A 83 -18.74 -20.24 6.79
CA CYS A 83 -19.20 -18.87 6.61
C CYS A 83 -18.68 -18.28 5.29
N ILE A 84 -17.39 -18.47 4.98
CA ILE A 84 -16.79 -18.04 3.71
C ILE A 84 -17.50 -18.70 2.53
N ALA A 85 -17.74 -20.00 2.58
CA ALA A 85 -18.44 -20.73 1.51
C ALA A 85 -19.86 -20.20 1.26
N ILE A 86 -20.60 -19.88 2.32
CA ILE A 86 -21.95 -19.29 2.23
C ILE A 86 -21.90 -17.89 1.62
N ILE A 87 -20.99 -17.02 2.09
CA ILE A 87 -20.81 -15.67 1.54
C ILE A 87 -20.43 -15.73 0.06
N THR A 88 -19.53 -16.64 -0.30
CA THR A 88 -19.11 -16.87 -1.69
C THR A 88 -20.29 -17.34 -2.54
N GLY A 89 -21.16 -18.20 -2.00
CA GLY A 89 -22.39 -18.61 -2.66
C GLY A 89 -23.33 -17.43 -2.94
N PHE A 90 -23.57 -16.58 -1.96
CA PHE A 90 -24.38 -15.37 -2.14
C PHE A 90 -23.75 -14.37 -3.11
N ALA A 91 -22.44 -14.17 -3.06
CA ALA A 91 -21.72 -13.32 -4.02
C ALA A 91 -21.85 -13.87 -5.45
N THR A 92 -21.72 -15.19 -5.62
CA THR A 92 -21.91 -15.85 -6.92
C THR A 92 -23.33 -15.66 -7.45
N LEU A 93 -24.35 -15.77 -6.58
CA LEU A 93 -25.74 -15.48 -6.95
C LEU A 93 -25.94 -14.01 -7.35
N SER A 94 -25.26 -13.08 -6.66
CA SER A 94 -25.27 -11.66 -7.02
C SER A 94 -24.67 -11.41 -8.40
N VAL A 95 -23.52 -12.01 -8.69
CA VAL A 95 -22.85 -11.93 -10.01
C VAL A 95 -23.78 -12.44 -11.12
N ILE A 96 -24.44 -13.57 -10.92
CA ILE A 96 -25.38 -14.14 -11.90
C ILE A 96 -26.57 -13.21 -12.15
N SER A 97 -27.07 -12.59 -11.07
CA SER A 97 -28.20 -11.64 -11.10
C SER A 97 -27.88 -10.33 -11.81
N GLY A 98 -26.59 -10.01 -11.99
CA GLY A 98 -26.10 -8.87 -12.77
C GLY A 98 -26.07 -7.54 -12.00
N LEU A 99 -25.31 -6.59 -12.55
CA LEU A 99 -24.88 -5.34 -11.89
C LEU A 99 -26.01 -4.50 -11.26
N ASN A 100 -27.15 -4.39 -11.94
CA ASN A 100 -28.24 -3.50 -11.51
C ASN A 100 -29.04 -4.07 -10.34
N PHE A 101 -29.23 -5.40 -10.29
CA PHE A 101 -29.99 -6.04 -9.22
C PHE A 101 -29.10 -6.54 -8.08
N GLY A 102 -27.92 -7.09 -8.40
CA GLY A 102 -26.93 -7.58 -7.43
C GLY A 102 -26.16 -6.45 -6.74
N VAL A 103 -24.96 -6.13 -7.25
CA VAL A 103 -23.99 -5.19 -6.65
C VAL A 103 -24.65 -3.94 -6.08
N LYS A 104 -25.47 -3.22 -6.87
CA LYS A 104 -26.02 -1.92 -6.47
C LYS A 104 -27.02 -2.04 -5.32
N THR A 105 -27.97 -2.96 -5.40
CA THR A 105 -29.03 -3.12 -4.39
C THR A 105 -28.48 -3.64 -3.08
N ILE A 106 -27.61 -4.65 -3.15
CA ILE A 106 -26.97 -5.23 -1.95
C ILE A 106 -26.10 -4.17 -1.28
N SER A 107 -25.29 -3.42 -2.04
CA SER A 107 -24.46 -2.34 -1.51
C SER A 107 -25.28 -1.23 -0.84
N GLN A 108 -26.36 -0.77 -1.47
CA GLN A 108 -27.24 0.25 -0.91
C GLN A 108 -27.94 -0.24 0.36
N THR A 109 -28.35 -1.50 0.39
CA THR A 109 -28.99 -2.12 1.56
C THR A 109 -28.00 -2.28 2.71
N ALA A 110 -26.79 -2.78 2.44
CA ALA A 110 -25.71 -2.89 3.42
C ALA A 110 -25.35 -1.52 4.00
N PHE A 111 -25.22 -0.50 3.14
CA PHE A 111 -24.95 0.87 3.57
C PHE A 111 -26.08 1.44 4.42
N LEU A 112 -27.34 1.23 4.03
CA LEU A 112 -28.50 1.67 4.81
C LEU A 112 -28.52 1.03 6.20
N LEU A 113 -28.31 -0.29 6.29
CA LEU A 113 -28.26 -1.02 7.56
C LEU A 113 -27.06 -0.60 8.41
N GLY A 114 -25.91 -0.35 7.80
CA GLY A 114 -24.74 0.19 8.50
C GLY A 114 -24.99 1.58 9.08
N ASN A 115 -25.66 2.47 8.34
CA ASN A 115 -26.06 3.78 8.86
C ASN A 115 -27.15 3.67 9.92
N PHE A 116 -28.08 2.71 9.77
CA PHE A 116 -29.07 2.42 10.80
C PHE A 116 -28.39 2.00 12.11
N LEU A 117 -27.39 1.11 12.07
CA LEU A 117 -26.61 0.73 13.24
C LEU A 117 -25.85 1.93 13.83
N LEU A 118 -25.19 2.73 13.00
CA LEU A 118 -24.45 3.91 13.43
C LEU A 118 -25.36 4.91 14.17
N LEU A 119 -26.50 5.26 13.56
CA LEU A 119 -27.45 6.19 14.17
C LEU A 119 -28.09 5.60 15.43
N THR A 120 -28.45 4.32 15.41
CA THR A 120 -29.04 3.66 16.57
C THR A 120 -28.08 3.66 17.76
N VAL A 121 -26.82 3.27 17.56
CA VAL A 121 -25.80 3.33 18.62
C VAL A 121 -25.55 4.76 19.08
N PHE A 122 -25.45 5.71 18.15
CA PHE A 122 -25.25 7.12 18.50
C PHE A 122 -26.34 7.66 19.44
N PHE A 123 -27.62 7.30 19.20
CA PHE A 123 -28.74 7.75 20.02
C PHE A 123 -29.01 6.91 21.27
N LEU A 124 -28.66 5.61 21.26
CA LEU A 124 -28.83 4.72 22.42
C LEU A 124 -27.72 4.88 23.47
N ASP A 125 -26.53 5.31 23.06
CA ASP A 125 -25.43 5.63 23.97
C ASP A 125 -25.58 7.08 24.48
N ALA A 126 -24.48 7.79 24.78
CA ALA A 126 -24.49 9.21 25.11
C ALA A 126 -24.04 10.07 23.91
N PRO A 127 -24.99 10.64 23.12
CA PRO A 127 -24.66 11.49 21.96
C PRO A 127 -23.68 12.61 22.29
N TRP A 128 -23.86 13.26 23.44
CA TRP A 128 -22.98 14.36 23.87
C TRP A 128 -21.53 13.92 24.07
N TYR A 129 -21.35 12.76 24.72
CA TYR A 129 -20.02 12.18 24.90
C TYR A 129 -19.41 11.80 23.55
N LEU A 130 -20.17 11.16 22.67
CA LEU A 130 -19.69 10.75 21.34
C LEU A 130 -19.29 11.95 20.48
N LEU A 131 -20.06 13.05 20.52
CA LEU A 131 -19.71 14.30 19.84
C LEU A 131 -18.40 14.89 20.40
N ASN A 132 -18.21 14.88 21.72
CA ASN A 132 -16.95 15.32 22.32
C ASN A 132 -15.78 14.43 21.91
N VAL A 133 -15.97 13.10 21.87
CA VAL A 133 -14.96 12.16 21.38
C VAL A 133 -14.59 12.47 19.94
N MET A 134 -15.56 12.71 19.05
CA MET A 134 -15.29 13.04 17.66
C MET A 134 -14.44 14.31 17.52
N VAL A 135 -14.79 15.38 18.23
CA VAL A 135 -14.03 16.64 18.22
C VAL A 135 -12.63 16.46 18.80
N GLN A 136 -12.52 15.78 19.94
CA GLN A 136 -11.26 15.55 20.63
C GLN A 136 -10.32 14.64 19.81
N SER A 137 -10.82 13.54 19.27
CA SER A 137 -10.06 12.63 18.42
C SER A 137 -9.59 13.29 17.14
N LEU A 138 -10.40 14.17 16.53
CA LEU A 138 -9.98 14.95 15.37
C LEU A 138 -8.84 15.91 15.72
N GLY A 139 -8.96 16.67 16.81
CA GLY A 139 -7.90 17.57 17.26
C GLY A 139 -6.60 16.83 17.57
N TYR A 140 -6.70 15.70 18.27
CA TYR A 140 -5.57 14.83 18.58
C TYR A 140 -4.90 14.27 17.32
N HIS A 141 -5.69 13.78 16.36
CA HIS A 141 -5.16 13.26 15.10
C HIS A 141 -4.44 14.34 14.29
N ILE A 142 -4.98 15.56 14.22
CA ILE A 142 -4.32 16.69 13.53
C ILE A 142 -2.98 17.03 14.20
N GLN A 143 -2.93 17.05 15.53
CA GLN A 143 -1.72 17.36 16.28
C GLN A 143 -0.60 16.32 16.03
N HIS A 144 -0.93 15.03 16.02
CA HIS A 144 0.03 13.94 15.89
C HIS A 144 0.19 13.41 14.46
N PHE A 145 -0.44 14.04 13.46
CA PHE A 145 -0.42 13.57 12.07
C PHE A 145 1.01 13.40 11.52
N ILE A 146 1.87 14.38 11.77
CA ILE A 146 3.27 14.34 11.31
C ILE A 146 4.03 13.27 12.09
N GLU A 147 3.88 13.22 13.42
CA GLU A 147 4.59 12.26 14.27
C GLU A 147 4.29 10.81 13.86
N ILE A 148 3.00 10.45 13.75
CA ILE A 148 2.56 9.11 13.36
C ILE A 148 3.04 8.77 11.93
N GLY A 149 3.12 9.75 11.04
CA GLY A 149 3.61 9.57 9.67
C GLY A 149 5.09 9.18 9.57
N PHE A 150 5.90 9.49 10.58
CA PHE A 150 7.33 9.14 10.65
C PHE A 150 7.63 8.13 11.77
N TYR A 151 6.60 7.55 12.40
CA TYR A 151 6.78 6.59 13.48
C TYR A 151 7.19 5.22 12.91
N THR A 152 8.41 4.78 13.23
CA THR A 152 8.97 3.50 12.75
C THR A 152 9.34 2.53 13.87
N ASP A 153 8.99 2.86 15.12
CA ASP A 153 9.24 2.04 16.31
C ASP A 153 10.70 1.59 16.51
N ALA A 154 11.65 2.40 16.03
CA ALA A 154 13.06 2.02 15.90
C ALA A 154 13.72 1.58 17.22
N PHE A 155 13.27 2.14 18.35
CA PHE A 155 13.81 1.79 19.67
C PHE A 155 13.08 0.61 20.32
N ALA A 156 11.77 0.44 20.06
CA ALA A 156 10.99 -0.65 20.63
C ALA A 156 11.27 -1.99 19.95
N GLN A 157 11.72 -1.97 18.68
CA GLN A 157 12.12 -3.16 17.94
C GLN A 157 13.42 -3.81 18.43
N LEU A 158 14.23 -3.11 19.22
CA LEU A 158 15.49 -3.64 19.74
C LEU A 158 15.23 -4.70 20.82
N ALA A 159 16.09 -5.72 20.89
CA ALA A 159 16.01 -6.69 21.98
C ALA A 159 16.51 -6.09 23.31
N LYS A 160 16.08 -6.70 24.43
CA LYS A 160 16.62 -6.36 25.76
C LYS A 160 18.14 -6.59 25.76
N GLY A 161 18.92 -5.53 26.00
CA GLY A 161 20.38 -5.53 25.92
C GLY A 161 20.97 -4.93 24.64
N GLU A 162 20.18 -4.73 23.59
CA GLU A 162 20.61 -4.07 22.34
C GLU A 162 20.34 -2.55 22.33
N GLY A 163 19.78 -2.01 23.42
CA GLY A 163 19.43 -0.59 23.55
C GLY A 163 17.93 -0.29 23.62
N ALA A 164 17.08 -1.31 23.80
CA ALA A 164 15.65 -1.13 24.07
C ALA A 164 15.38 -0.28 25.33
N PRO A 165 14.29 0.51 25.38
CA PRO A 165 13.91 1.25 26.58
C PRO A 165 13.76 0.34 27.81
N ASN A 166 14.43 0.70 28.91
CA ASN A 166 14.40 -0.05 30.17
C ASN A 166 13.30 0.42 31.15
N ASP A 167 12.51 1.41 30.76
CA ASP A 167 11.45 2.03 31.56
C ASP A 167 10.16 1.18 31.63
N GLY A 168 10.07 0.11 30.84
CA GLY A 168 8.88 -0.72 30.73
C GLY A 168 7.71 -0.02 30.01
N LEU A 169 7.96 1.15 29.39
CA LEU A 169 6.98 1.92 28.64
C LEU A 169 7.09 1.70 27.13
N GLY A 170 8.12 0.98 26.67
CA GLY A 170 8.27 0.57 25.27
C GLY A 170 7.12 -0.33 24.80
N ALA A 171 6.64 -0.09 23.57
CA ALA A 171 5.68 -0.97 22.93
C ALA A 171 6.28 -2.37 22.69
N ASP A 172 5.42 -3.37 22.52
CA ASP A 172 5.85 -4.69 22.07
C ASP A 172 6.51 -4.56 20.67
N PRO A 173 7.66 -5.22 20.39
CA PRO A 173 8.33 -5.11 19.10
C PRO A 173 7.44 -5.42 17.89
N ALA A 174 6.40 -6.25 18.07
CA ALA A 174 5.47 -6.60 17.01
C ALA A 174 4.28 -5.63 16.89
N TRP A 175 4.16 -4.61 17.73
CA TRP A 175 3.01 -3.69 17.71
C TRP A 175 2.84 -3.05 16.34
N MET A 176 3.92 -2.53 15.74
CA MET A 176 3.86 -1.89 14.44
C MET A 176 3.49 -2.86 13.31
N ASP A 177 3.91 -4.12 13.42
CA ASP A 177 3.60 -5.19 12.46
C ASP A 177 2.10 -5.51 12.46
N TRP A 178 1.49 -5.59 13.65
CA TRP A 178 0.07 -5.90 13.82
C TRP A 178 -0.88 -4.76 13.45
N TRP A 179 -0.40 -3.51 13.51
CA TRP A 179 -1.20 -2.32 13.23
C TRP A 179 -0.75 -1.65 11.95
N THR A 180 0.19 -0.71 12.04
CA THR A 180 0.54 0.20 10.95
C THR A 180 0.96 -0.54 9.69
N ILE A 181 1.91 -1.48 9.78
CA ILE A 181 2.42 -2.22 8.61
C ILE A 181 1.35 -3.15 8.02
N PHE A 182 0.58 -3.84 8.86
CA PHE A 182 -0.55 -4.64 8.41
C PHE A 182 -1.56 -3.80 7.62
N TYR A 183 -2.01 -2.67 8.17
CA TYR A 183 -2.96 -1.79 7.47
C TYR A 183 -2.37 -1.21 6.19
N TRP A 184 -1.10 -0.79 6.17
CA TRP A 184 -0.44 -0.37 4.92
C TRP A 184 -0.43 -1.47 3.87
N GLY A 185 -0.01 -2.69 4.24
CA GLY A 185 -0.01 -3.84 3.35
C GLY A 185 -1.42 -4.17 2.83
N TRP A 186 -2.42 -4.12 3.71
CA TRP A 186 -3.82 -4.37 3.37
C TRP A 186 -4.41 -3.29 2.46
N TRP A 187 -4.20 -2.01 2.75
CA TRP A 187 -4.69 -0.92 1.89
C TRP A 187 -4.01 -0.90 0.53
N ILE A 188 -2.72 -1.21 0.47
CA ILE A 188 -1.97 -1.32 -0.79
C ILE A 188 -2.45 -2.53 -1.58
N SER A 189 -2.75 -3.66 -0.93
CA SER A 189 -3.32 -4.81 -1.64
C SER A 189 -4.72 -4.55 -2.20
N TRP A 190 -5.47 -3.64 -1.58
CA TRP A 190 -6.77 -3.14 -2.06
C TRP A 190 -6.69 -2.01 -3.08
N ALA A 191 -5.57 -1.30 -3.17
CA ALA A 191 -5.42 -0.16 -4.07
C ALA A 191 -5.77 -0.47 -5.53
N PRO A 192 -5.42 -1.64 -6.12
CA PRO A 192 -5.80 -1.92 -7.49
C PRO A 192 -7.32 -2.10 -7.68
N PHE A 193 -7.97 -2.76 -6.72
CA PHE A 193 -9.43 -2.91 -6.69
C PHE A 193 -10.13 -1.55 -6.60
N VAL A 194 -9.82 -0.77 -5.56
CA VAL A 194 -10.45 0.53 -5.30
C VAL A 194 -10.12 1.53 -6.41
N GLY A 195 -8.88 1.55 -6.91
CA GLY A 195 -8.46 2.46 -7.97
C GLY A 195 -9.22 2.25 -9.28
N THR A 196 -9.54 1.01 -9.63
CA THR A 196 -10.34 0.68 -10.83
C THR A 196 -11.79 1.09 -10.66
N PHE A 197 -12.38 0.76 -9.50
CA PHE A 197 -13.75 1.16 -9.17
C PHE A 197 -13.90 2.69 -9.18
N MET A 198 -13.00 3.39 -8.49
CA MET A 198 -12.96 4.86 -8.43
C MET A 198 -12.78 5.48 -9.82
N ALA A 199 -11.97 4.87 -10.69
CA ALA A 199 -11.87 5.31 -12.07
C ALA A 199 -13.22 5.22 -12.78
N ARG A 200 -13.92 4.07 -12.72
CA ARG A 200 -15.22 3.84 -13.39
C ARG A 200 -16.27 4.87 -13.02
N ILE A 201 -16.44 5.14 -11.72
CA ILE A 201 -17.49 6.06 -11.23
C ILE A 201 -17.12 7.54 -11.41
N SER A 202 -15.87 7.85 -11.78
CA SER A 202 -15.36 9.21 -11.91
C SER A 202 -15.31 9.73 -13.36
N ARG A 203 -15.96 9.04 -14.31
CA ARG A 203 -16.02 9.47 -15.71
C ARG A 203 -16.60 10.88 -15.83
N GLY A 204 -15.91 11.76 -16.56
CA GLY A 204 -16.34 13.14 -16.81
C GLY A 204 -16.09 14.13 -15.65
N ARG A 205 -15.48 13.70 -14.54
CA ARG A 205 -15.13 14.58 -13.42
C ARG A 205 -13.75 15.21 -13.61
N THR A 206 -13.54 16.41 -13.06
CA THR A 206 -12.21 17.04 -13.03
C THR A 206 -11.30 16.31 -12.03
N ILE A 207 -9.99 16.27 -12.29
CA ILE A 207 -9.01 15.63 -11.40
C ILE A 207 -9.09 16.21 -9.99
N ARG A 208 -9.22 17.54 -9.88
CA ARG A 208 -9.40 18.24 -8.59
C ARG A 208 -10.58 17.70 -7.80
N ASN A 209 -11.75 17.58 -8.44
CA ASN A 209 -12.95 17.12 -7.76
C ASN A 209 -12.80 15.65 -7.35
N VAL A 210 -12.23 14.80 -8.21
CA VAL A 210 -11.96 13.39 -7.89
C VAL A 210 -11.06 13.29 -6.65
N LEU A 211 -9.94 14.00 -6.62
CA LEU A 211 -9.02 13.98 -5.47
C LEU A 211 -9.68 14.48 -4.19
N LEU A 212 -10.35 15.63 -4.24
CA LEU A 212 -11.00 16.22 -3.06
C LEU A 212 -12.06 15.28 -2.49
N TYR A 213 -13.02 14.81 -3.29
CA TYR A 213 -14.10 13.96 -2.78
C TYR A 213 -13.63 12.57 -2.34
N THR A 214 -12.64 11.99 -3.02
CA THR A 214 -12.11 10.67 -2.66
C THR A 214 -11.37 10.69 -1.32
N LEU A 215 -10.78 11.83 -0.94
CA LEU A 215 -10.10 11.98 0.33
C LEU A 215 -11.04 12.48 1.44
N SER A 216 -11.86 13.50 1.18
CA SER A 216 -12.63 14.17 2.22
C SER A 216 -13.85 13.38 2.70
N VAL A 217 -14.57 12.71 1.78
CA VAL A 217 -15.82 12.01 2.12
C VAL A 217 -15.54 10.76 2.98
N PRO A 218 -14.62 9.85 2.60
CA PRO A 218 -14.29 8.71 3.45
C PRO A 218 -13.69 9.13 4.79
N PHE A 219 -12.81 10.15 4.79
CA PHE A 219 -12.23 10.69 6.03
C PHE A 219 -13.31 11.17 7.02
N GLY A 220 -14.28 11.97 6.55
CA GLY A 220 -15.40 12.41 7.38
C GLY A 220 -16.25 11.25 7.90
N TYR A 221 -16.51 10.26 7.05
CA TYR A 221 -17.25 9.06 7.46
C TYR A 221 -16.47 8.23 8.48
N SER A 222 -15.15 8.10 8.36
CA SER A 222 -14.30 7.43 9.34
C SER A 222 -14.35 8.09 10.72
N ILE A 223 -14.38 9.43 10.78
CA ILE A 223 -14.54 10.17 12.05
C ILE A 223 -15.88 9.81 12.71
N LEU A 224 -16.97 9.79 11.94
CA LEU A 224 -18.29 9.43 12.45
C LEU A 224 -18.33 7.97 12.92
N TRP A 225 -17.77 7.05 12.12
CA TRP A 225 -17.77 5.62 12.41
C TRP A 225 -16.94 5.28 13.65
N PHE A 226 -15.65 5.63 13.66
CA PHE A 226 -14.76 5.34 14.77
C PHE A 226 -15.06 6.18 16.01
N GLY A 227 -15.53 7.42 15.84
CA GLY A 227 -15.96 8.26 16.95
C GLY A 227 -17.19 7.70 17.67
N THR A 228 -18.15 7.15 16.92
CA THR A 228 -19.37 6.53 17.48
C THR A 228 -19.05 5.17 18.12
N PHE A 229 -18.61 4.19 17.32
CA PHE A 229 -18.43 2.83 17.82
C PHE A 229 -17.20 2.69 18.71
N GLY A 230 -16.08 3.33 18.36
CA GLY A 230 -14.86 3.32 19.18
C GLY A 230 -15.04 4.07 20.50
N GLY A 231 -15.71 5.23 20.49
CA GLY A 231 -16.07 5.95 21.70
C GLY A 231 -16.98 5.12 22.63
N ALA A 232 -18.05 4.55 22.07
CA ALA A 232 -18.96 3.66 22.79
C ALA A 232 -18.24 2.44 23.39
N ALA A 233 -17.34 1.82 22.63
CA ALA A 233 -16.55 0.66 23.05
C ALA A 233 -15.59 0.99 24.20
N ILE A 234 -14.87 2.12 24.12
CA ILE A 234 -13.99 2.57 25.21
C ILE A 234 -14.80 2.84 26.48
N ARG A 235 -15.99 3.45 26.33
CA ARG A 235 -16.89 3.70 27.46
C ARG A 235 -17.40 2.41 28.09
N MET A 236 -17.80 1.42 27.29
CA MET A 236 -18.21 0.10 27.76
C MET A 236 -17.09 -0.60 28.55
N HIS A 237 -15.87 -0.63 27.99
CA HIS A 237 -14.71 -1.24 28.63
C HIS A 237 -14.42 -0.62 30.00
N ARG A 238 -14.38 0.72 30.08
CA ARG A 238 -14.13 1.44 31.33
C ARG A 238 -15.22 1.22 32.38
N ARG A 239 -16.48 1.05 31.95
CA ARG A 239 -17.58 0.71 32.86
C ARG A 239 -17.43 -0.70 33.42
N ALA A 240 -17.01 -1.66 32.61
CA ALA A 240 -16.76 -3.03 33.05
C ALA A 240 -15.60 -3.11 34.05
N THR A 241 -14.47 -2.45 33.77
CA THR A 241 -13.34 -2.42 34.72
C THR A 241 -13.71 -1.73 36.03
N PHE A 242 -14.47 -0.62 35.95
CA PHE A 242 -14.98 0.06 37.14
C PHE A 242 -15.85 -0.84 38.02
N LEU A 243 -16.76 -1.62 37.43
CA LEU A 243 -17.61 -2.55 38.19
C LEU A 243 -16.81 -3.68 38.83
N SER A 244 -15.78 -4.19 38.15
CA SER A 244 -14.84 -5.14 38.72
C SER A 244 -14.13 -4.58 39.96
N ASP A 245 -13.62 -3.34 39.86
CA ASP A 245 -12.91 -2.68 40.96
C ASP A 245 -13.85 -2.39 42.15
N MET A 246 -15.09 -1.97 41.86
CA MET A 246 -16.10 -1.74 42.89
C MET A 246 -16.52 -3.03 43.59
N GLY A 247 -16.68 -4.14 42.86
CA GLY A 247 -16.94 -5.45 43.46
C GLY A 247 -15.86 -5.82 44.48
N LEU A 248 -14.59 -5.62 44.11
CA LEU A 248 -13.47 -5.89 45.00
C LEU A 248 -13.48 -4.98 46.24
N GLN A 249 -13.79 -3.70 46.08
CA GLN A 249 -13.77 -2.74 47.19
C GLN A 249 -14.95 -2.91 48.15
N LEU A 250 -16.16 -3.11 47.63
CA LEU A 250 -17.39 -3.18 48.43
C LEU A 250 -17.67 -4.57 48.98
N HIS A 251 -17.31 -5.61 48.22
CA HIS A 251 -17.72 -6.99 48.49
C HIS A 251 -16.53 -7.95 48.63
N GLN A 252 -15.29 -7.45 48.53
CA GLN A 252 -14.07 -8.27 48.52
C GLN A 252 -14.04 -9.32 47.41
N ASP A 253 -14.87 -9.13 46.38
CA ASP A 253 -15.02 -10.04 45.25
C ASP A 253 -15.16 -9.24 43.95
N ALA A 254 -14.15 -9.31 43.09
CA ALA A 254 -14.16 -8.63 41.79
C ALA A 254 -15.30 -9.10 40.87
N ASP A 255 -15.83 -10.30 41.11
CA ASP A 255 -16.91 -10.91 40.33
C ASP A 255 -18.29 -10.69 40.97
N PHE A 256 -18.39 -9.85 42.01
CA PHE A 256 -19.67 -9.60 42.67
C PHE A 256 -20.78 -9.11 41.72
N TYR A 257 -20.45 -8.21 40.79
CA TYR A 257 -21.38 -7.71 39.77
C TYR A 257 -21.35 -8.51 38.48
N LEU A 258 -20.71 -9.69 38.46
CA LEU A 258 -20.61 -10.51 37.27
C LEU A 258 -22.01 -10.82 36.73
N HIS A 259 -22.16 -10.68 35.42
CA HIS A 259 -23.42 -11.04 34.78
C HIS A 259 -23.62 -12.54 34.86
N THR A 260 -24.64 -12.96 35.61
CA THR A 260 -24.88 -14.36 36.00
C THR A 260 -25.31 -15.26 34.86
N SER A 261 -25.79 -14.71 33.73
CA SER A 261 -25.84 -15.47 32.48
C SER A 261 -24.47 -15.41 31.80
N SER A 262 -23.57 -16.28 32.25
CA SER A 262 -22.33 -16.60 31.53
C SER A 262 -22.59 -17.38 30.23
N ASP A 263 -23.84 -17.65 29.91
CA ASP A 263 -24.23 -18.32 28.68
C ASP A 263 -23.93 -17.39 27.50
N PHE A 264 -23.15 -17.91 26.55
CA PHE A 264 -22.96 -17.37 25.18
C PHE A 264 -21.71 -16.53 24.91
N ARG A 265 -20.61 -16.72 25.65
CA ARG A 265 -19.29 -16.17 25.28
C ARG A 265 -18.19 -17.23 25.27
N PRO A 266 -17.24 -17.16 24.32
CA PRO A 266 -16.16 -18.14 24.21
C PRO A 266 -15.20 -18.08 25.39
N ALA A 267 -14.56 -19.22 25.71
CA ALA A 267 -13.51 -19.26 26.73
C ALA A 267 -12.39 -18.23 26.46
N GLY A 268 -12.09 -17.40 27.46
CA GLY A 268 -11.08 -16.34 27.36
C GLY A 268 -11.62 -14.98 26.92
N ALA A 269 -12.91 -14.89 26.59
CA ALA A 269 -13.62 -13.63 26.48
C ALA A 269 -13.51 -12.80 27.78
N GLY A 270 -13.52 -11.48 27.65
CA GLY A 270 -13.51 -10.60 28.83
C GLY A 270 -14.81 -10.70 29.61
N LYS A 271 -14.74 -10.50 30.93
CA LYS A 271 -15.89 -10.60 31.83
C LYS A 271 -16.91 -9.49 31.55
N CYS A 272 -18.20 -9.81 31.69
CA CYS A 272 -19.29 -8.85 31.60
C CYS A 272 -19.93 -8.65 32.97
N TYR A 273 -20.33 -7.42 33.25
CA TYR A 273 -20.87 -7.01 34.54
C TYR A 273 -22.26 -6.43 34.35
N SER A 274 -23.17 -6.79 35.25
CA SER A 274 -24.51 -6.19 35.31
C SER A 274 -24.39 -4.82 35.97
N VAL A 275 -24.93 -3.79 35.33
CA VAL A 275 -24.95 -2.45 35.93
C VAL A 275 -26.01 -2.44 37.05
N PRO A 276 -25.64 -2.22 38.32
CA PRO A 276 -26.60 -2.17 39.42
C PRO A 276 -27.50 -0.93 39.34
N GLU A 277 -28.67 -0.99 39.95
CA GLU A 277 -29.61 0.15 40.02
C GLU A 277 -29.07 1.30 40.89
N SER A 278 -28.27 0.97 41.91
CA SER A 278 -27.60 1.93 42.80
C SER A 278 -26.30 1.34 43.37
N LEU A 279 -25.26 2.17 43.52
CA LEU A 279 -24.03 1.83 44.26
C LEU A 279 -24.07 2.45 45.66
N ASN A 280 -24.09 1.61 46.70
CA ASN A 280 -24.09 2.04 48.10
C ASN A 280 -22.66 2.21 48.63
N HIS A 281 -21.91 3.19 48.12
CA HIS A 281 -20.56 3.53 48.59
C HIS A 281 -20.47 5.01 49.02
N PRO A 282 -19.91 5.34 50.20
CA PRO A 282 -19.94 6.68 50.79
C PRO A 282 -19.33 7.77 49.89
N ASP A 283 -18.21 7.49 49.22
CA ASP A 283 -17.56 8.45 48.29
C ASP A 283 -18.42 8.80 47.06
N TYR A 284 -19.23 7.85 46.58
CA TYR A 284 -20.07 8.03 45.39
C TYR A 284 -21.47 8.53 45.74
N ALA A 285 -21.95 8.24 46.95
CA ALA A 285 -23.18 8.77 47.52
C ALA A 285 -23.07 10.27 47.86
N ALA A 286 -21.89 10.73 48.32
CA ALA A 286 -21.64 12.14 48.65
C ALA A 286 -21.43 13.04 47.42
N ALA A 287 -20.99 12.48 46.29
CA ALA A 287 -20.64 13.23 45.08
C ALA A 287 -21.72 13.24 43.99
N GLY A 288 -22.81 12.47 44.13
CA GLY A 288 -23.78 12.27 43.04
C GLY A 288 -23.16 11.70 41.75
N ALA A 289 -22.00 11.04 41.87
CA ALA A 289 -21.05 10.83 40.77
C ALA A 289 -21.23 9.51 40.01
N TYR A 290 -22.07 8.60 40.50
CA TYR A 290 -22.35 7.35 39.81
C TYR A 290 -23.72 7.41 39.11
N VAL A 291 -23.70 7.56 37.79
CA VAL A 291 -24.91 7.49 36.96
C VAL A 291 -25.18 6.03 36.59
N THR A 292 -26.18 5.44 37.23
CA THR A 292 -26.67 4.09 36.91
C THR A 292 -27.52 4.18 35.65
N ASP A 293 -26.96 3.73 34.53
CA ASP A 293 -27.71 3.63 33.28
C ASP A 293 -28.02 2.16 33.01
N MET A 294 -29.09 1.66 33.63
CA MET A 294 -29.55 0.28 33.44
C MET A 294 -29.93 -0.02 31.98
N LYS A 295 -30.10 1.01 31.13
CA LYS A 295 -30.35 0.81 29.69
C LYS A 295 -29.10 0.31 28.96
N VAL A 296 -27.93 0.42 29.58
CA VAL A 296 -26.65 -0.05 29.05
C VAL A 296 -26.08 -1.13 29.98
N SER A 297 -26.69 -2.32 29.92
CA SER A 297 -26.30 -3.51 30.68
C SER A 297 -26.63 -4.77 29.86
N PRO A 298 -25.74 -5.78 29.79
CA PRO A 298 -24.46 -5.89 30.49
C PRO A 298 -23.32 -5.09 29.82
N VAL A 299 -22.32 -4.67 30.59
CA VAL A 299 -21.09 -4.03 30.06
C VAL A 299 -19.92 -5.00 30.13
N CYS A 300 -19.16 -5.11 29.04
CA CYS A 300 -18.14 -6.14 28.92
C CYS A 300 -16.73 -5.55 28.83
N ALA A 301 -15.77 -6.21 29.51
CA ALA A 301 -14.35 -5.95 29.33
C ALA A 301 -13.86 -6.60 28.04
N PHE A 302 -12.83 -6.01 27.42
CA PHE A 302 -12.20 -6.56 26.23
C PHE A 302 -11.05 -7.48 26.64
N SER A 303 -10.87 -8.56 25.89
CA SER A 303 -9.81 -9.54 26.08
C SER A 303 -9.28 -9.94 24.71
N TRP A 304 -7.97 -9.78 24.50
CA TRP A 304 -7.30 -10.05 23.22
C TRP A 304 -7.47 -11.48 22.71
N LYS A 305 -7.89 -12.41 23.58
CA LYS A 305 -8.21 -13.80 23.21
C LYS A 305 -9.51 -13.94 22.40
N ASP A 306 -10.36 -12.92 22.39
CA ASP A 306 -11.69 -12.89 21.76
C ASP A 306 -11.86 -11.60 20.94
N ASP A 307 -10.86 -11.31 20.11
CA ASP A 307 -10.78 -10.10 19.28
C ASP A 307 -11.93 -9.98 18.26
N ALA A 308 -12.43 -11.09 17.75
CA ALA A 308 -13.58 -11.14 16.83
C ALA A 308 -14.92 -10.78 17.49
N GLY A 309 -15.01 -10.85 18.81
CA GLY A 309 -16.26 -10.72 19.57
C GLY A 309 -16.65 -9.30 19.98
N TYR A 310 -15.69 -8.38 20.03
CA TYR A 310 -15.88 -7.04 20.62
C TYR A 310 -17.03 -6.24 20.03
N TRP A 311 -17.22 -6.35 18.71
CA TRP A 311 -18.32 -5.68 18.02
C TRP A 311 -19.68 -6.13 18.55
N PHE A 312 -19.85 -7.44 18.77
CA PHE A 312 -21.13 -7.99 19.21
C PHE A 312 -21.36 -7.78 20.71
N ASP A 313 -20.30 -7.73 21.50
CA ASP A 313 -20.39 -7.31 22.91
C ASP A 313 -20.89 -5.86 23.01
N LEU A 314 -20.37 -4.97 22.15
CA LEU A 314 -20.81 -3.58 22.05
C LEU A 314 -22.28 -3.48 21.62
N MET A 315 -22.74 -4.31 20.67
CA MET A 315 -24.15 -4.31 20.26
C MET A 315 -25.05 -4.90 21.35
N GLY A 316 -24.55 -5.87 22.11
CA GLY A 316 -25.29 -6.58 23.16
C GLY A 316 -25.58 -5.76 24.41
N GLN A 317 -24.80 -4.70 24.70
CA GLN A 317 -24.95 -3.93 25.94
C GLN A 317 -26.28 -3.15 26.05
N TYR A 318 -26.97 -2.89 24.94
CA TYR A 318 -28.18 -2.07 24.96
C TYR A 318 -29.39 -2.89 25.41
N HIS A 319 -29.88 -2.63 26.61
CA HIS A 319 -30.95 -3.39 27.25
C HIS A 319 -32.21 -3.42 26.38
N GLY A 320 -32.75 -4.62 26.13
CA GLY A 320 -33.94 -4.86 25.30
C GLY A 320 -33.71 -4.80 23.78
N MET A 321 -32.63 -4.18 23.30
CA MET A 321 -32.27 -4.10 21.88
C MET A 321 -31.06 -4.94 21.48
N GLY A 322 -30.27 -5.42 22.45
CA GLY A 322 -29.01 -6.12 22.21
C GLY A 322 -29.07 -7.27 21.20
N PRO A 323 -29.91 -8.29 21.41
CA PRO A 323 -30.05 -9.41 20.46
C PRO A 323 -30.47 -8.96 19.05
N PHE A 324 -31.37 -7.97 18.96
CA PHE A 324 -31.78 -7.40 17.68
C PHE A 324 -30.61 -6.72 16.96
N LEU A 325 -29.84 -5.89 17.66
CA LEU A 325 -28.66 -5.20 17.09
C LEU A 325 -27.55 -6.19 16.69
N VAL A 326 -27.38 -7.27 17.44
CA VAL A 326 -26.45 -8.37 17.09
C VAL A 326 -26.90 -9.06 15.79
N VAL A 327 -28.18 -9.40 15.64
CA VAL A 327 -28.73 -10.01 14.41
C VAL A 327 -28.62 -9.05 13.22
N VAL A 328 -29.00 -7.79 13.38
CA VAL A 328 -28.86 -6.77 12.33
C VAL A 328 -27.40 -6.58 11.95
N SER A 329 -26.49 -6.58 12.92
CA SER A 329 -25.05 -6.53 12.68
C SER A 329 -24.55 -7.73 11.89
N LEU A 330 -24.95 -8.96 12.24
CA LEU A 330 -24.59 -10.17 11.49
C LEU A 330 -25.04 -10.08 10.03
N ILE A 331 -26.30 -9.71 9.79
CA ILE A 331 -26.84 -9.53 8.44
C ILE A 331 -26.05 -8.45 7.69
N THR A 332 -25.80 -7.32 8.33
CA THR A 332 -25.05 -6.20 7.75
C THR A 332 -23.63 -6.60 7.37
N THR A 333 -22.93 -7.33 8.25
CA THR A 333 -21.58 -7.84 8.02
C THR A 333 -21.56 -8.81 6.83
N VAL A 334 -22.51 -9.75 6.76
CA VAL A 334 -22.65 -10.66 5.60
C VAL A 334 -22.87 -9.87 4.32
N LEU A 335 -23.78 -8.88 4.32
CA LEU A 335 -24.06 -8.08 3.12
C LEU A 335 -22.85 -7.24 2.67
N TYR A 336 -22.05 -6.70 3.60
CA TYR A 336 -20.81 -5.99 3.27
C TYR A 336 -19.80 -6.92 2.59
N PHE A 337 -19.60 -8.14 3.11
CA PHE A 337 -18.67 -9.09 2.49
C PHE A 337 -19.16 -9.64 1.16
N VAL A 338 -20.46 -9.92 1.03
CA VAL A 338 -21.08 -10.28 -0.26
C VAL A 338 -20.86 -9.16 -1.28
N THR A 339 -21.11 -7.91 -0.90
CA THR A 339 -20.89 -6.74 -1.78
C THR A 339 -19.41 -6.59 -2.16
N SER A 340 -18.51 -6.78 -1.20
CA SER A 340 -17.06 -6.65 -1.42
C SER A 340 -16.53 -7.73 -2.35
N SER A 341 -16.98 -8.99 -2.21
CA SER A 341 -16.57 -10.09 -3.10
C SER A 341 -17.18 -9.94 -4.50
N ASP A 342 -18.43 -9.51 -4.60
CA ASP A 342 -19.09 -9.25 -5.90
C ASP A 342 -18.38 -8.12 -6.67
N SER A 343 -18.07 -7.00 -6.01
CA SER A 343 -17.31 -5.92 -6.63
C SER A 343 -15.84 -6.28 -6.91
N GLY A 344 -15.20 -7.07 -6.04
CA GLY A 344 -13.85 -7.59 -6.22
C GLY A 344 -13.71 -8.46 -7.47
N SER A 345 -14.54 -9.49 -7.57
CA SER A 345 -14.58 -10.40 -8.71
C SER A 345 -14.88 -9.69 -10.03
N LEU A 346 -15.76 -8.68 -10.04
CA LEU A 346 -15.99 -7.82 -11.20
C LEU A 346 -14.73 -7.07 -11.66
N VAL A 347 -13.92 -6.55 -10.73
CA VAL A 347 -12.71 -5.81 -11.08
C VAL A 347 -11.60 -6.74 -11.55
N VAL A 348 -11.41 -7.88 -10.89
CA VAL A 348 -10.46 -8.91 -11.33
C VAL A 348 -10.80 -9.38 -12.74
N ASP A 349 -12.08 -9.66 -12.98
CA ASP A 349 -12.61 -10.04 -14.28
C ASP A 349 -12.33 -8.99 -15.37
N LEU A 350 -12.57 -7.71 -15.04
CA LEU A 350 -12.33 -6.60 -15.94
C LEU A 350 -10.85 -6.48 -16.33
N ILE A 351 -9.94 -6.64 -15.37
CA ILE A 351 -8.48 -6.61 -15.63
C ILE A 351 -8.09 -7.81 -16.50
N ALA A 352 -8.59 -9.00 -16.19
CA ALA A 352 -8.34 -10.22 -16.95
C ALA A 352 -8.87 -10.15 -18.40
N ASN A 353 -9.92 -9.38 -18.64
CA ASN A 353 -10.52 -9.19 -19.97
C ASN A 353 -10.13 -7.85 -20.63
N ASN A 354 -8.90 -7.36 -20.41
CA ASN A 354 -8.36 -6.15 -21.04
C ASN A 354 -9.22 -4.88 -20.87
N GLY A 355 -9.91 -4.75 -19.74
CA GLY A 355 -10.77 -3.61 -19.44
C GLY A 355 -12.16 -3.68 -20.09
N GLN A 356 -12.55 -4.81 -20.67
CA GLN A 356 -13.87 -5.05 -21.26
C GLN A 356 -14.73 -5.93 -20.36
N GLU A 357 -16.05 -5.76 -20.44
CA GLU A 357 -16.98 -6.64 -19.72
C GLU A 357 -16.93 -8.05 -20.29
N SER A 358 -16.74 -9.05 -19.43
CA SER A 358 -16.58 -10.44 -19.84
C SER A 358 -17.89 -11.22 -19.81
N HIS A 359 -17.82 -12.49 -20.20
CA HIS A 359 -18.94 -13.42 -20.06
C HIS A 359 -19.15 -13.81 -18.58
N LYS A 360 -20.40 -13.95 -18.14
CA LYS A 360 -20.76 -14.24 -16.73
C LYS A 360 -20.03 -15.44 -16.11
N VAL A 361 -19.65 -16.43 -16.92
CA VAL A 361 -18.92 -17.62 -16.46
C VAL A 361 -17.54 -17.25 -15.90
N GLN A 362 -16.85 -16.30 -16.51
CA GLN A 362 -15.55 -15.82 -16.04
C GLN A 362 -15.68 -15.06 -14.72
N GLN A 363 -16.74 -14.26 -14.56
CA GLN A 363 -17.04 -13.58 -13.29
C GLN A 363 -17.34 -14.57 -12.17
N VAL A 364 -18.14 -15.60 -12.45
CA VAL A 364 -18.41 -16.69 -11.50
C VAL A 364 -17.13 -17.44 -11.14
N PHE A 365 -16.25 -17.70 -12.11
CA PHE A 365 -14.94 -18.30 -11.84
C PHE A 365 -14.16 -17.46 -10.83
N TRP A 366 -14.05 -16.14 -11.04
CA TRP A 366 -13.31 -15.27 -10.13
C TRP A 366 -13.93 -15.23 -8.73
N ALA A 367 -15.26 -15.10 -8.63
CA ALA A 367 -15.97 -15.15 -7.34
C ALA A 367 -15.69 -16.46 -6.56
N LEU A 368 -15.73 -17.61 -7.24
CA LEU A 368 -15.44 -18.91 -6.61
C LEU A 368 -13.96 -19.05 -6.22
N THR A 369 -13.04 -18.57 -7.05
CA THR A 369 -11.60 -18.65 -6.74
C THR A 369 -11.21 -17.79 -5.55
N GLU A 370 -11.79 -16.59 -5.39
CA GLU A 370 -11.55 -15.74 -4.22
C GLU A 370 -11.99 -16.44 -2.93
N GLY A 371 -13.20 -17.03 -2.91
CA GLY A 371 -13.68 -17.80 -1.77
C GLY A 371 -12.82 -19.04 -1.47
N ALA A 372 -12.39 -19.76 -2.51
CA ALA A 372 -11.55 -20.94 -2.38
C ALA A 372 -10.16 -20.60 -1.81
N VAL A 373 -9.54 -19.51 -2.28
CA VAL A 373 -8.25 -19.03 -1.76
C VAL A 373 -8.40 -18.57 -0.31
N ALA A 374 -9.47 -17.88 0.06
CA ALA A 374 -9.72 -17.47 1.44
C ALA A 374 -9.84 -18.68 2.39
N ILE A 375 -10.57 -19.72 2.00
CA ILE A 375 -10.68 -20.97 2.77
C ILE A 375 -9.32 -21.68 2.87
N ALA A 376 -8.59 -21.77 1.76
CA ALA A 376 -7.27 -22.40 1.73
C ALA A 376 -6.28 -21.70 2.66
N LEU A 377 -6.26 -20.36 2.67
CA LEU A 377 -5.41 -19.55 3.54
C LEU A 377 -5.77 -19.69 5.01
N LEU A 378 -7.07 -19.70 5.32
CA LEU A 378 -7.54 -19.89 6.69
C LEU A 378 -7.11 -21.26 7.23
N ARG A 379 -7.24 -22.32 6.42
CA ARG A 379 -6.80 -23.67 6.79
C ARG A 379 -5.29 -23.80 6.87
N ALA A 380 -4.54 -23.14 5.98
CA ALA A 380 -3.08 -23.13 6.02
C ALA A 380 -2.54 -22.43 7.27
N GLY A 381 -3.25 -21.43 7.80
CA GLY A 381 -2.84 -20.68 8.98
C GLY A 381 -3.05 -21.40 10.32
N GLY A 382 -3.93 -22.41 10.39
CA GLY A 382 -4.23 -23.17 11.61
C GLY A 382 -4.46 -22.28 12.83
N GLN A 383 -3.67 -22.49 13.89
CA GLN A 383 -3.79 -21.77 15.17
C GLN A 383 -3.53 -20.28 15.05
N GLU A 384 -2.73 -19.89 14.06
CA GLU A 384 -2.37 -18.50 13.82
C GLU A 384 -3.00 -17.98 12.52
N SER A 385 -4.23 -18.42 12.22
CA SER A 385 -4.94 -18.03 11.01
C SER A 385 -5.09 -16.50 10.84
N LEU A 386 -5.08 -15.70 11.92
CA LEU A 386 -4.97 -14.23 11.82
C LEU A 386 -3.63 -13.80 11.23
N LYS A 387 -2.51 -14.29 11.79
CA LYS A 387 -1.17 -13.96 11.29
C LYS A 387 -1.00 -14.40 9.85
N ALA A 388 -1.51 -15.57 9.47
CA ALA A 388 -1.44 -16.05 8.09
C ALA A 388 -2.19 -15.11 7.11
N LEU A 389 -3.41 -14.67 7.48
CA LEU A 389 -4.18 -13.72 6.68
C LEU A 389 -3.52 -12.34 6.58
N GLN A 390 -2.82 -11.88 7.63
CA GLN A 390 -2.09 -10.62 7.63
C GLN A 390 -0.83 -10.70 6.77
N SER A 391 0.00 -11.72 7.00
CA SER A 391 1.26 -11.94 6.29
C SER A 391 1.06 -11.98 4.79
N ILE A 392 0.01 -12.62 4.27
CA ILE A 392 -0.21 -12.67 2.83
C ILE A 392 -0.58 -11.31 2.23
N SER A 393 -1.34 -10.47 2.95
CA SER A 393 -1.63 -9.10 2.52
C SER A 393 -0.36 -8.25 2.49
N ILE A 394 0.53 -8.40 3.47
CA ILE A 394 1.81 -7.70 3.50
C ILE A 394 2.71 -8.16 2.35
N CYS A 395 2.85 -9.48 2.15
CA CYS A 395 3.63 -10.07 1.06
C CYS A 395 3.14 -9.65 -0.33
N ALA A 396 1.82 -9.57 -0.53
CA ALA A 396 1.22 -9.14 -1.80
C ALA A 396 1.25 -7.61 -1.99
N GLY A 397 1.17 -6.84 -0.90
CA GLY A 397 1.23 -5.39 -0.90
C GLY A 397 2.62 -4.86 -1.23
N LEU A 398 3.69 -5.46 -0.68
CA LEU A 398 5.07 -5.01 -0.86
C LEU A 398 5.51 -4.80 -2.33
N PRO A 399 5.37 -5.78 -3.25
CA PRO A 399 5.71 -5.56 -4.66
C PRO A 399 4.81 -4.50 -5.30
N PHE A 400 3.55 -4.44 -4.89
CA PHE A 400 2.60 -3.46 -5.40
C PHE A 400 2.89 -2.04 -4.92
N THR A 401 3.51 -1.85 -3.74
CA THR A 401 4.03 -0.56 -3.28
C THR A 401 4.99 0.04 -4.30
N VAL A 402 5.92 -0.77 -4.82
CA VAL A 402 6.85 -0.34 -5.87
C VAL A 402 6.11 0.07 -7.13
N ILE A 403 5.10 -0.69 -7.54
CA ILE A 403 4.25 -0.36 -8.69
C ILE A 403 3.51 0.97 -8.47
N ILE A 404 2.92 1.21 -7.31
CA ILE A 404 2.23 2.47 -6.98
C ILE A 404 3.20 3.66 -7.04
N MET A 405 4.42 3.53 -6.51
CA MET A 405 5.43 4.59 -6.60
C MET A 405 5.78 4.92 -8.06
N LEU A 406 5.92 3.90 -8.91
CA LEU A 406 6.13 4.08 -10.35
C LEU A 406 4.90 4.71 -11.03
N MET A 407 3.68 4.36 -10.59
CA MET A 407 2.43 4.94 -11.09
C MET A 407 2.29 6.43 -10.73
N CYS A 408 2.72 6.85 -9.54
CA CYS A 408 2.76 8.27 -9.17
C CYS A 408 3.65 9.07 -10.14
N SER A 409 4.84 8.55 -10.42
CA SER A 409 5.77 9.14 -11.41
C SER A 409 5.18 9.11 -12.83
N ALA A 410 4.55 8.01 -13.23
CA ALA A 410 3.91 7.88 -14.53
C ALA A 410 2.74 8.85 -14.71
N LEU A 411 1.91 9.05 -13.67
CA LEU A 411 0.81 10.01 -13.68
C LEU A 411 1.34 11.44 -13.81
N TRP A 412 2.37 11.81 -13.06
CA TRP A 412 3.00 13.13 -13.20
C TRP A 412 3.49 13.39 -14.63
N ARG A 413 4.19 12.43 -15.24
CA ARG A 413 4.62 12.50 -16.65
C ARG A 413 3.43 12.61 -17.60
N ALA A 414 2.39 11.83 -17.39
CA ALA A 414 1.20 11.85 -18.23
C ALA A 414 0.51 13.23 -18.22
N LEU A 415 0.47 13.89 -17.07
CA LEU A 415 -0.09 15.23 -16.92
C LEU A 415 0.79 16.30 -17.58
N LYS A 416 2.13 16.20 -17.45
CA LYS A 416 3.07 17.10 -18.12
C LYS A 416 2.97 17.01 -19.65
N VAL A 417 2.87 15.78 -20.17
CA VAL A 417 2.68 15.53 -21.62
C VAL A 417 1.35 16.10 -22.09
N ASP A 418 0.28 15.92 -21.32
CA ASP A 418 -1.04 16.43 -21.68
C ASP A 418 -1.13 17.97 -21.66
N GLN A 419 -0.36 18.63 -20.80
CA GLN A 419 -0.22 20.09 -20.77
C GLN A 419 0.78 20.65 -21.79
N GLN A 420 1.37 19.81 -22.64
CA GLN A 420 2.44 20.19 -23.59
C GLN A 420 3.70 20.78 -22.91
N HIS A 421 3.86 20.59 -21.60
CA HIS A 421 5.08 20.93 -20.86
C HIS A 421 6.18 19.89 -21.05
N MET A 422 5.86 18.75 -21.66
CA MET A 422 6.80 17.67 -21.96
C MET A 422 6.43 17.03 -23.31
N PRO A 423 7.36 16.87 -24.26
CA PRO A 423 7.05 16.20 -25.52
C PRO A 423 6.71 14.72 -25.31
N ALA A 424 5.95 14.16 -26.25
CA ALA A 424 5.63 12.74 -26.25
C ALA A 424 6.92 11.90 -26.32
N ARG A 425 6.92 10.69 -25.72
CA ARG A 425 8.12 9.87 -25.53
C ARG A 425 8.91 9.61 -26.82
N ASP A 426 8.22 9.45 -27.94
CA ASP A 426 8.78 9.25 -29.27
C ASP A 426 9.50 10.49 -29.84
N GLN A 427 9.25 11.66 -29.26
CA GLN A 427 9.85 12.95 -29.63
C GLN A 427 10.82 13.46 -28.55
N ARG A 428 11.06 12.70 -27.48
CA ARG A 428 11.94 13.11 -26.37
C ARG A 428 13.42 12.93 -26.70
N VAL A 429 14.21 13.85 -26.17
CA VAL A 429 15.67 13.77 -26.04
C VAL A 429 16.04 12.87 -24.86
N ASP A 430 15.43 11.68 -24.77
CA ASP A 430 15.71 10.73 -23.70
C ASP A 430 17.07 10.04 -23.95
N TRP A 431 17.60 9.36 -22.93
CA TRP A 431 18.77 8.50 -23.10
C TRP A 431 18.61 7.53 -24.27
N ALA A 432 19.67 7.40 -25.08
CA ALA A 432 19.83 6.47 -26.20
C ALA A 432 19.41 5.04 -25.85
N LEU A 433 19.80 4.59 -24.67
CA LEU A 433 19.38 3.34 -24.07
C LEU A 433 18.41 3.63 -22.93
N PRO A 434 17.18 3.10 -22.93
CA PRO A 434 16.31 3.21 -21.77
C PRO A 434 16.90 2.50 -20.56
N LEU A 435 16.67 3.03 -19.34
CA LEU A 435 17.14 2.39 -18.11
C LEU A 435 16.59 0.96 -17.93
N TYR A 436 15.43 0.64 -18.51
CA TYR A 436 14.85 -0.70 -18.48
C TYR A 436 14.89 -1.41 -19.84
N GLY A 437 15.68 -0.91 -20.80
CA GLY A 437 15.88 -1.56 -22.11
C GLY A 437 17.21 -2.30 -22.18
N GLY A 438 17.53 -2.92 -23.31
CA GLY A 438 18.81 -3.61 -23.49
C GLY A 438 18.78 -5.02 -22.94
N ILE A 439 19.54 -5.33 -21.89
CA ILE A 439 19.58 -6.71 -21.35
C ILE A 439 18.20 -7.19 -20.88
N PHE A 440 17.35 -6.27 -20.41
CA PHE A 440 16.00 -6.57 -19.98
C PHE A 440 15.08 -6.97 -21.16
N ASP A 441 15.44 -6.65 -22.40
CA ASP A 441 14.71 -7.08 -23.60
C ASP A 441 14.89 -8.60 -23.85
N ILE A 442 15.88 -9.26 -23.23
CA ILE A 442 16.01 -10.73 -23.25
C ILE A 442 14.78 -11.38 -22.60
N LEU A 443 14.29 -10.80 -21.50
CA LEU A 443 13.09 -11.29 -20.84
C LEU A 443 11.88 -11.17 -21.77
N GLU A 444 11.84 -10.11 -22.59
CA GLU A 444 10.83 -9.95 -23.63
C GLU A 444 10.92 -11.01 -24.70
N PHE A 445 12.12 -11.35 -25.17
CA PHE A 445 12.30 -12.42 -26.15
C PHE A 445 11.84 -13.78 -25.62
N VAL A 446 12.24 -14.14 -24.40
CA VAL A 446 11.87 -15.42 -23.79
C VAL A 446 10.37 -15.51 -23.52
N LEU A 447 9.79 -14.47 -22.89
CA LEU A 447 8.40 -14.49 -22.44
C LEU A 447 7.40 -14.27 -23.58
N THR A 448 7.82 -13.62 -24.67
CA THR A 448 7.00 -13.55 -25.90
C THR A 448 7.19 -14.75 -26.82
N LEU A 449 7.91 -15.78 -26.38
CA LEU A 449 8.22 -16.99 -27.16
C LEU A 449 8.85 -16.64 -28.52
N GLY A 450 9.77 -15.68 -28.54
CA GLY A 450 10.53 -15.28 -29.71
C GLY A 450 9.83 -14.29 -30.66
N LYS A 451 8.72 -13.66 -30.24
CA LYS A 451 8.01 -12.66 -31.07
C LYS A 451 8.64 -11.26 -31.02
N SER A 452 9.35 -10.91 -29.94
CA SER A 452 10.12 -9.66 -29.88
C SER A 452 11.51 -9.83 -30.50
N GLY A 453 12.14 -8.71 -30.86
CA GLY A 453 13.54 -8.72 -31.33
C GLY A 453 14.51 -9.04 -30.19
N LEU A 454 15.60 -9.75 -30.49
CA LEU A 454 16.71 -9.93 -29.55
C LEU A 454 17.40 -8.59 -29.29
N PRO A 455 17.87 -8.33 -28.05
CA PRO A 455 18.65 -7.14 -27.78
C PRO A 455 19.96 -7.14 -28.54
N GLN A 456 20.47 -5.93 -28.79
CA GLN A 456 21.76 -5.76 -29.44
C GLN A 456 22.87 -6.37 -28.55
N SER A 457 23.73 -7.19 -29.16
CA SER A 457 24.83 -7.87 -28.46
C SER A 457 25.76 -6.89 -27.70
N SER A 458 25.95 -5.68 -28.23
CA SER A 458 26.70 -4.62 -27.56
C SER A 458 26.09 -4.23 -26.22
N THR A 459 24.78 -4.11 -26.12
CA THR A 459 24.09 -3.68 -24.89
C THR A 459 24.16 -4.76 -23.81
N VAL A 460 24.05 -6.03 -24.17
CA VAL A 460 24.20 -7.15 -23.23
C VAL A 460 25.64 -7.22 -22.70
N ARG A 461 26.63 -7.11 -23.61
CA ARG A 461 28.05 -7.07 -23.24
C ARG A 461 28.34 -5.91 -22.29
N ASP A 462 27.84 -4.73 -22.61
CA ASP A 462 28.10 -3.53 -21.82
C ASP A 462 27.41 -3.62 -20.44
N PHE A 463 26.24 -4.26 -20.31
CA PHE A 463 25.68 -4.53 -18.98
C PHE A 463 26.59 -5.41 -18.11
N PHE A 464 27.08 -6.55 -18.63
CA PHE A 464 27.96 -7.44 -17.87
C PHE A 464 29.32 -6.82 -17.58
N LEU A 465 29.86 -6.01 -18.50
CA LEU A 465 31.05 -5.20 -18.23
C LEU A 465 30.79 -4.19 -17.12
N GLY A 466 29.59 -3.61 -17.02
CA GLY A 466 29.23 -2.70 -15.93
C GLY A 466 29.08 -3.40 -14.59
N LEU A 467 28.68 -4.67 -14.62
CA LEU A 467 28.54 -5.50 -13.41
C LEU A 467 29.91 -5.99 -12.90
N PHE A 468 30.79 -6.46 -13.77
CA PHE A 468 32.06 -7.08 -13.33
C PHE A 468 33.27 -6.15 -13.42
N ALA A 469 33.24 -5.17 -14.32
CA ALA A 469 34.35 -4.24 -14.55
C ALA A 469 33.85 -2.78 -14.75
N PRO A 470 33.09 -2.22 -13.78
CA PRO A 470 32.53 -0.87 -13.91
C PRO A 470 33.54 0.24 -14.25
N PRO A 471 34.81 0.23 -13.78
CA PRO A 471 35.80 1.25 -14.14
C PRO A 471 36.06 1.34 -15.65
N LEU A 472 35.99 0.22 -16.38
CA LEU A 472 36.24 0.20 -17.82
C LEU A 472 35.14 0.94 -18.60
N LEU A 473 33.87 0.80 -18.19
CA LEU A 473 32.78 1.54 -18.81
C LEU A 473 32.78 3.00 -18.40
N LEU A 474 33.12 3.29 -17.14
CA LEU A 474 33.27 4.66 -16.69
C LEU A 474 34.35 5.40 -17.49
N TRP A 475 35.49 4.74 -17.76
CA TRP A 475 36.53 5.25 -18.65
C TRP A 475 36.00 5.56 -20.05
N LYS A 476 35.28 4.60 -20.67
CA LYS A 476 34.69 4.82 -21.99
C LYS A 476 33.71 5.99 -22.01
N ALA A 477 32.87 6.12 -20.98
CA ALA A 477 31.91 7.21 -20.85
C ALA A 477 32.61 8.58 -20.74
N LEU A 478 33.61 8.70 -19.87
CA LEU A 478 34.39 9.93 -19.67
C LEU A 478 35.16 10.33 -20.94
N ARG A 479 35.87 9.39 -21.57
CA ARG A 479 36.63 9.66 -22.80
C ARG A 479 35.73 10.01 -23.98
N GLY A 480 34.57 9.36 -24.09
CA GLY A 480 33.57 9.70 -25.10
C GLY A 480 33.03 11.12 -24.89
N LEU A 481 32.71 11.48 -23.65
CA LEU A 481 32.24 12.83 -23.32
C LEU A 481 33.32 13.90 -23.60
N ALA A 482 34.57 13.67 -23.20
CA ALA A 482 35.67 14.59 -23.45
C ALA A 482 35.95 14.78 -24.95
N ALA A 483 35.81 13.73 -25.76
CA ALA A 483 35.94 13.81 -27.21
C ALA A 483 34.85 14.68 -27.85
N LEU A 484 33.60 14.55 -27.40
CA LEU A 484 32.47 15.37 -27.87
C LEU A 484 32.63 16.84 -27.47
N GLN A 485 33.06 17.10 -26.23
CA GLN A 485 33.34 18.46 -25.76
C GLN A 485 34.48 19.13 -26.55
N ALA A 486 35.48 18.36 -26.99
CA ALA A 486 36.58 18.88 -27.81
C ALA A 486 36.17 19.24 -29.26
N GLN A 487 35.07 18.68 -29.77
CA GLN A 487 34.56 18.94 -31.12
C GLN A 487 33.66 20.19 -31.22
N GLN A 488 33.22 20.77 -30.09
CA GLN A 488 32.33 21.93 -30.12
C GLN A 488 33.06 23.24 -30.46
N PRO A 489 32.47 24.12 -31.30
CA PRO A 489 33.09 25.40 -31.65
C PRO A 489 33.21 26.31 -30.43
N LYS A 490 34.42 26.88 -30.24
CA LYS A 490 34.74 27.83 -29.16
C LYS A 490 33.80 29.05 -29.26
N GLY A 491 32.78 29.11 -28.39
CA GLY A 491 31.88 30.25 -28.28
C GLY A 491 30.40 29.95 -27.97
N THR A 492 29.98 28.67 -27.90
CA THR A 492 28.55 28.31 -27.78
C THR A 492 28.12 27.69 -26.44
N SER A 493 29.03 27.50 -25.48
CA SER A 493 28.69 26.99 -24.14
C SER A 493 29.61 27.61 -23.10
N GLU A 494 29.03 28.29 -22.12
CA GLU A 494 29.73 29.11 -21.14
C GLU A 494 30.46 28.30 -20.04
N ASN A 495 30.44 26.96 -20.01
CA ASN A 495 30.90 26.24 -18.80
C ASN A 495 31.44 24.79 -18.91
N SER A 496 31.84 24.27 -20.08
CA SER A 496 32.37 22.89 -20.13
C SER A 496 33.67 22.74 -20.92
N GLN A 497 34.81 22.95 -20.27
CA GLN A 497 36.11 22.53 -20.82
C GLN A 497 36.20 21.00 -20.82
N PRO A 498 36.81 20.38 -21.85
CA PRO A 498 37.01 18.94 -21.88
C PRO A 498 37.90 18.50 -20.71
N SER A 499 37.52 17.40 -20.05
CA SER A 499 38.32 16.84 -18.95
C SER A 499 39.66 16.33 -19.44
N THR A 500 40.68 16.44 -18.58
CA THR A 500 42.02 15.92 -18.89
C THR A 500 42.08 14.41 -18.65
N VAL A 501 42.95 13.72 -19.40
CA VAL A 501 43.19 12.27 -19.22
C VAL A 501 43.56 11.93 -17.77
N LEU A 502 44.28 12.82 -17.10
CA LEU A 502 44.68 12.66 -15.71
C LEU A 502 43.47 12.70 -14.76
N GLN A 503 42.57 13.67 -14.92
CA GLN A 503 41.33 13.77 -14.14
C GLN A 503 40.43 12.56 -14.35
N ASP A 504 40.23 12.14 -15.61
CA ASP A 504 39.46 10.93 -15.94
C ASP A 504 40.08 9.70 -15.27
N GLY A 505 41.41 9.58 -15.31
CA GLY A 505 42.17 8.49 -14.69
C GLY A 505 41.98 8.42 -13.17
N PHE A 506 42.01 9.56 -12.48
CA PHE A 506 41.74 9.62 -11.04
C PHE A 506 40.32 9.16 -10.71
N MET A 507 39.31 9.61 -11.46
CA MET A 507 37.92 9.20 -11.23
C MET A 507 37.72 7.69 -11.45
N VAL A 508 38.33 7.13 -12.50
CA VAL A 508 38.25 5.69 -12.79
C VAL A 508 38.99 4.86 -11.74
N ALA A 509 40.16 5.32 -11.29
CA ALA A 509 40.88 4.66 -10.21
C ALA A 509 40.10 4.68 -8.89
N ALA A 510 39.48 5.82 -8.54
CA ALA A 510 38.63 5.94 -7.36
C ALA A 510 37.39 5.01 -7.46
N CYS A 511 36.77 4.92 -8.64
CA CYS A 511 35.66 4.00 -8.91
C CYS A 511 36.10 2.54 -8.75
N GLY A 512 37.25 2.16 -9.30
CA GLY A 512 37.79 0.81 -9.16
C GLY A 512 38.11 0.45 -7.71
N LEU A 513 38.76 1.35 -6.99
CA LEU A 513 39.13 1.13 -5.59
C LEU A 513 37.88 0.97 -4.70
N THR A 514 36.88 1.85 -4.87
CA THR A 514 35.63 1.78 -4.09
C THR A 514 34.81 0.53 -4.41
N TYR A 515 34.71 0.15 -5.69
CA TYR A 515 34.01 -1.06 -6.11
C TYR A 515 34.70 -2.34 -5.61
N SER A 516 36.02 -2.43 -5.76
CA SER A 516 36.80 -3.57 -5.28
C SER A 516 36.78 -3.66 -3.75
N ALA A 517 36.86 -2.53 -3.04
CA ALA A 517 36.75 -2.49 -1.58
C ALA A 517 35.39 -3.00 -1.11
N TRP A 518 34.29 -2.61 -1.76
CA TRP A 518 32.95 -3.11 -1.41
C TRP A 518 32.87 -4.64 -1.47
N ILE A 519 33.37 -5.26 -2.55
CA ILE A 519 33.34 -6.71 -2.75
C ILE A 519 34.29 -7.42 -1.76
N LEU A 520 35.54 -6.98 -1.69
CA LEU A 520 36.58 -7.63 -0.87
C LEU A 520 36.23 -7.57 0.61
N LEU A 521 35.77 -6.42 1.11
CA LEU A 521 35.40 -6.27 2.52
C LEU A 521 34.18 -7.13 2.88
N HIS A 522 33.19 -7.27 1.99
CA HIS A 522 32.09 -8.23 2.20
C HIS A 522 32.58 -9.67 2.23
N ILE A 523 33.48 -10.08 1.32
CA ILE A 523 34.06 -11.43 1.32
C ILE A 523 34.81 -11.69 2.65
N LEU A 524 35.61 -10.74 3.13
CA LEU A 524 36.35 -10.86 4.38
C LEU A 524 35.42 -10.98 5.60
N THR A 525 34.35 -10.18 5.65
CA THR A 525 33.34 -10.25 6.72
C THR A 525 32.57 -11.58 6.70
N GLY A 526 32.15 -12.04 5.51
CA GLY A 526 31.44 -13.30 5.33
C GLY A 526 32.32 -14.52 5.64
N ALA A 527 33.62 -14.44 5.35
CA ALA A 527 34.62 -15.45 5.73
C ALA A 527 34.95 -15.46 7.22
N LYS A 528 34.35 -14.58 8.03
CA LYS A 528 34.53 -14.48 9.49
C LYS A 528 36.00 -14.38 9.92
N VAL A 529 36.81 -13.65 9.16
CA VAL A 529 38.20 -13.38 9.52
C VAL A 529 38.25 -12.66 10.87
N GLU A 530 39.14 -13.08 11.78
CA GLU A 530 39.28 -12.45 13.09
C GLU A 530 39.58 -10.94 12.94
N GLY A 531 38.88 -10.11 13.71
CA GLY A 531 39.00 -8.66 13.64
C GLY A 531 38.28 -7.98 12.46
N ALA A 532 37.66 -8.74 11.54
CA ALA A 532 37.00 -8.19 10.35
C ALA A 532 35.51 -7.84 10.54
N SER A 533 34.93 -8.06 11.72
CA SER A 533 33.48 -7.87 11.95
C SER A 533 32.98 -6.46 11.66
N GLY A 534 33.78 -5.43 11.96
CA GLY A 534 33.44 -4.02 11.67
C GLY A 534 33.62 -3.58 10.22
N LEU A 535 34.32 -4.38 9.38
CA LEU A 535 34.60 -4.02 7.99
C LEU A 535 33.35 -3.95 7.12
N TRP A 536 32.25 -4.56 7.57
CA TRP A 536 30.97 -4.54 6.87
C TRP A 536 30.45 -3.11 6.68
N GLY A 537 30.60 -2.23 7.69
CA GLY A 537 30.20 -0.82 7.57
C GLY A 537 31.06 -0.04 6.58
N ILE A 538 32.37 -0.32 6.53
CA ILE A 538 33.30 0.27 5.56
C ILE A 538 32.98 -0.21 4.14
N ALA A 539 32.56 -1.47 3.99
CA ALA A 539 32.16 -2.04 2.71
C ALA A 539 30.96 -1.28 2.11
N TRP A 540 29.92 -1.01 2.90
CA TRP A 540 28.78 -0.20 2.46
C TRP A 540 29.14 1.26 2.19
N THR A 541 30.06 1.83 2.99
CA THR A 541 30.59 3.17 2.74
C THR A 541 31.30 3.24 1.38
N ALA A 542 32.09 2.21 1.04
CA ALA A 542 32.74 2.09 -0.25
C ALA A 542 31.72 1.97 -1.40
N PHE A 543 30.64 1.22 -1.22
CA PHE A 543 29.55 1.13 -2.20
C PHE A 543 28.84 2.46 -2.44
N VAL A 544 28.51 3.21 -1.39
CA VAL A 544 27.90 4.54 -1.52
C VAL A 544 28.87 5.50 -2.22
N GLY A 545 30.16 5.46 -1.88
CA GLY A 545 31.19 6.22 -2.58
C GLY A 545 31.27 5.89 -4.08
N PHE A 546 31.25 4.60 -4.43
CA PHE A 546 31.16 4.13 -5.81
C PHE A 546 29.93 4.70 -6.53
N ALA A 547 28.74 4.61 -5.92
CA ALA A 547 27.50 5.08 -6.52
C ALA A 547 27.51 6.61 -6.74
N VAL A 548 28.06 7.38 -5.80
CA VAL A 548 28.24 8.84 -5.94
C VAL A 548 29.15 9.18 -7.12
N LEU A 549 30.26 8.44 -7.29
CA LEU A 549 31.16 8.64 -8.44
C LEU A 549 30.44 8.38 -9.77
N VAL A 550 29.71 7.25 -9.89
CA VAL A 550 28.93 6.95 -11.10
C VAL A 550 27.85 7.99 -11.36
N ALA A 551 27.14 8.44 -10.32
CA ALA A 551 26.12 9.48 -10.40
C ALA A 551 26.69 10.83 -10.86
N SER A 552 27.88 11.20 -10.40
CA SER A 552 28.54 12.45 -10.81
C SER A 552 28.86 12.47 -12.30
N VAL A 553 29.35 11.35 -12.85
CA VAL A 553 29.62 11.23 -14.30
C VAL A 553 28.33 11.23 -15.10
N ARG A 554 27.29 10.53 -14.60
CA ARG A 554 25.96 10.53 -15.21
C ARG A 554 25.38 11.94 -15.31
N HIS A 555 25.53 12.74 -14.26
CA HIS A 555 25.11 14.14 -14.25
C HIS A 555 25.81 14.96 -15.34
N CYS A 556 27.14 14.82 -15.48
CA CYS A 556 27.91 15.50 -16.53
C CYS A 556 27.45 15.12 -17.94
N VAL A 557 27.21 13.83 -18.19
CA VAL A 557 26.70 13.35 -19.48
C VAL A 557 25.34 13.97 -19.77
N ARG A 558 24.40 13.95 -18.81
CA ARG A 558 23.08 14.55 -19.03
C ARG A 558 23.14 16.05 -19.27
N ALA A 559 23.97 16.77 -18.52
CA ALA A 559 24.13 18.21 -18.66
C ALA A 559 24.62 18.57 -20.07
N HIS A 560 25.55 17.78 -20.62
CA HIS A 560 26.05 17.98 -21.97
C HIS A 560 24.99 17.74 -23.05
N PHE A 561 24.21 16.66 -22.94
CA PHE A 561 23.15 16.31 -23.90
C PHE A 561 21.80 17.00 -23.64
N LYS A 562 21.73 17.90 -22.63
CA LYS A 562 20.49 18.55 -22.18
C LYS A 562 19.36 17.55 -21.85
N ILE A 563 19.72 16.40 -21.27
CA ILE A 563 18.75 15.39 -20.83
C ILE A 563 18.16 15.83 -19.49
N GLU A 564 16.83 15.88 -19.39
CA GLU A 564 16.13 16.25 -18.16
C GLU A 564 16.39 15.25 -17.01
N GLY A 565 16.52 15.79 -15.80
CA GLY A 565 16.48 15.02 -14.56
C GLY A 565 17.13 15.75 -13.38
N SER A 566 17.27 15.09 -12.24
CA SER A 566 17.94 15.64 -11.04
C SER A 566 19.19 14.84 -10.62
N GLY A 567 20.06 15.44 -9.79
CA GLY A 567 21.20 14.71 -9.22
C GLY A 567 20.78 13.58 -8.27
N LEU A 568 19.60 13.69 -7.64
CA LEU A 568 19.02 12.61 -6.84
C LEU A 568 18.63 11.41 -7.71
N GLU A 569 18.04 11.64 -8.89
CA GLU A 569 17.74 10.57 -9.84
C GLU A 569 19.01 9.86 -10.32
N ASP A 570 20.08 10.61 -10.54
CA ASP A 570 21.36 10.04 -10.95
C ASP A 570 21.97 9.18 -9.83
N LEU A 571 21.87 9.62 -8.57
CA LEU A 571 22.30 8.85 -7.40
C LEU A 571 21.48 7.57 -7.22
N VAL A 572 20.15 7.64 -7.32
CA VAL A 572 19.27 6.46 -7.20
C VAL A 572 19.52 5.47 -8.34
N ALA A 573 19.69 5.95 -9.57
CA ALA A 573 20.01 5.09 -10.71
C ALA A 573 21.38 4.42 -10.55
N ALA A 574 22.37 5.13 -10.00
CA ALA A 574 23.68 4.56 -9.69
C ALA A 574 23.61 3.57 -8.52
N LEU A 575 22.84 3.82 -7.47
CA LEU A 575 22.73 2.93 -6.31
C LEU A 575 22.07 1.59 -6.66
N PHE A 576 20.98 1.60 -7.43
CA PHE A 576 20.18 0.39 -7.67
C PHE A 576 20.41 -0.23 -9.05
N PHE A 577 20.87 0.55 -10.03
CA PHE A 577 21.01 0.12 -11.42
C PHE A 577 22.37 0.53 -12.02
N TRP A 578 23.47 0.45 -11.24
CA TRP A 578 24.80 0.85 -11.73
C TRP A 578 25.24 0.20 -13.04
N PRO A 579 25.02 -1.11 -13.31
CA PRO A 579 25.54 -1.73 -14.53
C PRO A 579 24.86 -1.14 -15.77
N GLN A 580 23.54 -0.97 -15.67
CA GLN A 580 22.71 -0.40 -16.72
C GLN A 580 22.92 1.10 -16.87
N THR A 581 23.14 1.82 -15.77
CA THR A 581 23.51 3.24 -15.78
C THR A 581 24.82 3.47 -16.54
N LEU A 582 25.84 2.63 -16.29
CA LEU A 582 27.12 2.69 -17.00
C LEU A 582 26.96 2.38 -18.49
N ALA A 583 26.24 1.32 -18.84
CA ALA A 583 25.95 0.96 -20.23
C ALA A 583 25.18 2.08 -20.95
N GLN A 584 24.19 2.69 -20.29
CA GLN A 584 23.41 3.81 -20.79
C GLN A 584 24.28 5.03 -21.10
N MET A 585 25.23 5.38 -20.22
CA MET A 585 26.18 6.48 -20.46
C MET A 585 27.09 6.21 -21.66
N VAL A 586 27.68 5.01 -21.72
CA VAL A 586 28.57 4.62 -22.82
C VAL A 586 27.84 4.67 -24.15
N GLN A 587 26.63 4.13 -24.23
CA GLN A 587 25.85 4.16 -25.46
C GLN A 587 25.49 5.58 -25.88
N GLN A 588 25.17 6.46 -24.93
CA GLN A 588 24.86 7.87 -25.22
C GLN A 588 26.05 8.62 -25.84
N VAL A 589 27.25 8.48 -25.27
CA VAL A 589 28.46 9.17 -25.78
C VAL A 589 29.01 8.53 -27.07
N SER A 590 28.62 7.29 -27.37
CA SER A 590 29.09 6.56 -28.55
C SER A 590 28.20 6.72 -29.79
N GLN A 591 27.04 7.36 -29.67
CA GLN A 591 26.18 7.63 -30.82
C GLN A 591 26.81 8.70 -31.72
N GLU A 592 26.83 8.45 -33.02
CA GLU A 592 27.10 9.52 -33.99
C GLU A 592 26.03 10.61 -33.84
N PRO A 593 26.40 11.90 -33.92
CA PRO A 593 25.44 13.00 -33.79
C PRO A 593 24.40 12.88 -34.90
N SER A 594 23.21 12.38 -34.57
CA SER A 594 22.12 12.29 -35.53
C SER A 594 21.78 13.69 -36.06
N SER A 595 21.64 13.83 -37.38
CA SER A 595 21.30 15.10 -38.05
C SER A 595 19.97 15.71 -37.57
N LYS A 596 19.13 14.92 -36.88
CA LYS A 596 17.90 15.38 -36.24
C LYS A 596 18.16 16.30 -35.04
N TRP A 597 19.23 16.10 -34.27
CA TRP A 597 19.52 16.90 -33.07
C TRP A 597 19.88 18.35 -33.38
N VAL A 598 20.50 18.58 -34.53
CA VAL A 598 20.91 19.92 -35.00
C VAL A 598 19.72 20.67 -35.60
N THR A 599 18.84 19.96 -36.31
CA THR A 599 17.69 20.58 -37.00
C THR A 599 16.56 20.95 -36.04
N THR A 600 16.22 20.14 -35.03
CA THR A 600 15.18 20.52 -34.05
C THR A 600 15.62 21.65 -33.12
N GLY A 601 16.90 21.73 -32.75
CA GLY A 601 17.42 22.82 -31.92
C GLY A 601 17.33 24.18 -32.64
N GLU A 602 17.75 24.24 -33.90
CA GLU A 602 17.61 25.44 -34.74
C GLU A 602 16.16 25.79 -35.07
N GLU A 603 15.30 24.79 -35.35
CA GLU A 603 13.88 25.05 -35.60
C GLU A 603 13.13 25.53 -34.34
N GLN A 604 13.47 24.98 -33.17
CA GLN A 604 12.90 25.43 -31.90
C GLN A 604 13.37 26.84 -31.52
N LEU A 605 14.66 27.16 -31.68
CA LEU A 605 15.18 28.52 -31.51
C LEU A 605 14.47 29.51 -32.45
N LYS A 606 14.33 29.17 -33.73
CA LYS A 606 13.60 30.00 -34.71
C LYS A 606 12.11 30.16 -34.38
N GLN A 607 11.48 29.18 -33.71
CA GLN A 607 10.10 29.30 -33.25
C GLN A 607 9.97 30.16 -31.99
N VAL A 608 10.94 30.10 -31.07
CA VAL A 608 11.00 30.95 -29.89
C VAL A 608 11.28 32.40 -30.28
N GLU A 609 12.26 32.65 -31.16
CA GLU A 609 12.56 33.99 -31.71
C GLU A 609 11.36 34.56 -32.47
N LYS A 610 10.63 33.75 -33.26
CA LYS A 610 9.37 34.18 -33.90
C LYS A 610 8.26 34.50 -32.90
N LYS A 611 8.24 33.86 -31.73
CA LYS A 611 7.26 34.13 -30.67
C LYS A 611 7.60 35.40 -29.92
N GLU A 612 8.87 35.61 -29.59
CA GLU A 612 9.35 36.84 -28.95
C GLU A 612 9.17 38.05 -29.87
N ALA A 613 9.54 37.94 -31.15
CA ALA A 613 9.30 39.01 -32.14
C ALA A 613 7.80 39.32 -32.36
N LYS A 614 6.91 38.34 -32.18
CA LYS A 614 5.45 38.57 -32.20
C LYS A 614 4.94 39.24 -30.93
N MET A 615 5.56 38.93 -29.78
CA MET A 615 5.20 39.50 -28.49
C MET A 615 5.64 40.97 -28.41
N ASP A 616 6.84 41.29 -28.90
CA ASP A 616 7.36 42.66 -29.00
C ASP A 616 6.64 43.52 -30.05
N ALA A 617 5.96 42.90 -31.02
CA ALA A 617 5.10 43.60 -31.98
C ALA A 617 3.65 43.79 -31.48
N THR A 618 3.30 43.19 -30.34
CA THR A 618 1.94 43.26 -29.74
C THR A 618 1.91 44.13 -28.47
N ILE A 619 3.08 44.49 -27.93
CA ILE A 619 3.29 45.57 -26.95
C ILE A 619 3.53 46.86 -27.71
#